data_AF-A0A6I4SM26-F1
#
_entry.id   AF-A0A6I4SM26-F1
#
_cell.length_a   1.000
_cell.length_b   1.000
_cell.length_c   1.000
_cell.angle_alpha   90.00
_cell.angle_beta   90.00
_cell.angle_gamma   90.00
#
_symmetry.space_group_name_H-M   'P 1'
#
loop_
_entity.id
_entity.type
_entity.pdbx_description
1 polymer ?
#
loop_
_entity_poly.entity_id
_entity_poly.type
_entity_poly.pdbx_seq_one_letter_code
_entity_poly.pdbx_strand_id
1 'polypeptide(L)'
;MARYFTDEHEWIDVEGDTATVGITDYAQEQLGDIVFVELPDVGAMIDKGGDAAVVESVKAASDVYAPITGEVMEGNPALEEDPALVNTSPEEDGWFFKMTIGDKSELEGLMDAKAYEAFVAEL
;
A
#
# COMPACT_ATOMS: atom_id res chain seq x y z
N MET A 1 13.10 -1.71 10.70
CA MET A 1 12.07 -1.64 9.66
C MET A 1 12.67 -0.94 8.46
N ALA A 2 12.51 -1.49 7.26
CA ALA A 2 12.94 -0.86 6.02
C ALA A 2 11.70 -0.57 5.17
N ARG A 3 11.56 0.67 4.69
CA ARG A 3 10.46 1.10 3.82
C ARG A 3 10.92 1.16 2.37
N TYR A 4 10.10 0.62 1.48
CA TYR A 4 10.26 0.73 0.04
C TYR A 4 8.99 1.24 -0.62
N PHE A 5 9.08 1.61 -1.89
CA PHE A 5 8.01 2.22 -2.67
C PHE A 5 7.93 1.65 -4.07
N THR A 6 6.73 1.69 -4.66
CA THR A 6 6.46 1.31 -6.04
C THR A 6 6.30 2.55 -6.93
N ASP A 7 6.31 2.34 -8.24
CA ASP A 7 5.96 3.36 -9.24
C ASP A 7 4.45 3.64 -9.34
N GLU A 8 3.61 2.76 -8.78
CA GLU A 8 2.16 2.94 -8.61
C GLU A 8 1.81 3.65 -7.27
N HIS A 9 2.81 4.22 -6.59
CA HIS A 9 2.65 5.04 -5.39
C HIS A 9 2.16 4.31 -4.13
N GLU A 10 2.44 3.01 -4.03
CA GLU A 10 2.34 2.23 -2.80
C GLU A 10 3.65 2.27 -1.99
N TRP A 11 3.53 2.05 -0.68
CA TRP A 11 4.66 1.82 0.20
C TRP A 11 4.59 0.43 0.84
N ILE A 12 5.75 -0.10 1.21
CA ILE A 12 5.89 -1.38 1.93
C ILE A 12 6.93 -1.28 3.04
N ASP A 13 6.51 -1.55 4.27
CA ASP A 13 7.38 -1.67 5.44
C ASP A 13 7.71 -3.11 5.74
N VAL A 14 8.99 -3.45 5.73
CA VAL A 14 9.47 -4.81 5.98
C VAL A 14 9.96 -4.96 7.42
N GLU A 15 9.42 -5.96 8.10
CA GLU A 15 9.84 -6.41 9.43
C GLU A 15 10.02 -7.93 9.45
N GLY A 16 11.28 -8.37 9.31
CA GLY A 16 11.63 -9.79 9.32
C GLY A 16 11.14 -10.53 8.08
N ASP A 17 10.08 -11.32 8.25
CA ASP A 17 9.43 -12.14 7.22
C ASP A 17 8.01 -11.66 6.86
N THR A 18 7.59 -10.53 7.46
CA THR A 18 6.30 -9.90 7.22
C THR A 18 6.47 -8.49 6.69
N ALA A 19 5.44 -8.00 6.00
CA ALA A 19 5.40 -6.64 5.51
C ALA A 19 4.02 -6.00 5.72
N THR A 20 4.01 -4.68 5.86
CA THR A 20 2.81 -3.84 5.89
C THR A 20 2.77 -2.99 4.64
N VAL A 21 1.61 -2.86 4.01
CA VAL A 21 1.42 -2.14 2.73
C VAL A 21 0.35 -1.06 2.90
N GLY A 22 0.54 0.06 2.22
CA GLY A 22 -0.45 1.13 2.08
C GLY A 22 -0.13 2.02 0.88
N ILE A 23 -0.84 3.14 0.74
CA ILE A 23 -0.57 4.14 -0.31
C ILE A 23 0.15 5.36 0.26
N THR A 24 0.96 6.01 -0.57
CA THR A 24 1.77 7.16 -0.15
C THR A 24 0.95 8.44 0.00
N ASP A 25 1.57 9.46 0.62
CA ASP A 25 0.95 10.80 0.71
C ASP A 25 0.62 11.37 -0.69
N TYR A 26 1.52 11.19 -1.66
CA TYR A 26 1.27 11.61 -3.03
C TYR A 26 0.01 10.95 -3.62
N ALA A 27 -0.17 9.64 -3.42
CA ALA A 27 -1.31 8.91 -3.96
C ALA A 27 -2.64 9.43 -3.38
N GLN A 28 -2.72 9.62 -2.05
CA GLN A 28 -3.94 10.11 -1.44
C GLN A 28 -4.27 11.55 -1.88
N GLU A 29 -3.26 12.40 -2.11
CA GLU A 29 -3.50 13.75 -2.63
C GLU A 29 -4.13 13.73 -4.03
N GLN A 30 -3.69 12.81 -4.90
CA GLN A 30 -4.26 12.66 -6.25
C GLN A 30 -5.72 12.18 -6.21
N LEU A 31 -6.05 11.28 -5.29
CA LEU A 31 -7.40 10.76 -5.10
C LEU A 31 -8.33 11.80 -4.46
N GLY A 32 -7.81 12.59 -3.52
CA GLY A 32 -8.59 13.49 -2.68
C GLY A 32 -9.35 12.74 -1.58
N ASP A 33 -10.51 13.26 -1.17
CA ASP A 33 -11.26 12.72 -0.02
C ASP A 33 -11.66 11.25 -0.22
N ILE A 34 -11.00 10.35 0.52
CA ILE A 34 -11.26 8.91 0.53
C ILE A 34 -12.53 8.63 1.32
N VAL A 35 -13.41 7.82 0.74
CA VAL A 35 -14.72 7.49 1.31
C VAL A 35 -14.92 6.00 1.52
N PHE A 36 -14.08 5.16 0.90
CA PHE A 36 -14.15 3.71 1.05
C PHE A 36 -12.81 3.06 0.69
N VAL A 37 -12.50 1.96 1.36
CA VAL A 37 -11.35 1.10 1.07
C VAL A 37 -11.83 -0.35 1.10
N GLU A 38 -11.68 -1.07 -0.01
CA GLU A 38 -11.85 -2.52 -0.09
C GLU A 38 -10.52 -3.18 0.24
N LEU A 39 -10.49 -3.94 1.34
CA LEU A 39 -9.30 -4.64 1.82
C LEU A 39 -9.29 -6.09 1.35
N PRO A 40 -8.11 -6.69 1.14
CA PRO A 40 -8.01 -8.08 0.75
C PRO A 40 -8.45 -9.03 1.88
N ASP A 41 -8.98 -10.18 1.49
CA ASP A 41 -9.30 -11.27 2.41
C ASP A 41 -8.05 -11.86 3.08
N VAL A 42 -8.13 -12.11 4.38
CA VAL A 42 -7.08 -12.85 5.10
C VAL A 42 -6.93 -14.27 4.53
N GLY A 43 -5.69 -14.67 4.26
CA GLY A 43 -5.33 -15.92 3.61
C GLY A 43 -5.33 -15.88 2.08
N ALA A 44 -5.63 -14.73 1.47
CA ALA A 44 -5.47 -14.55 0.03
C ALA A 44 -3.98 -14.61 -0.36
N MET A 45 -3.68 -15.37 -1.42
CA MET A 45 -2.38 -15.37 -2.08
C MET A 45 -2.40 -14.31 -3.18
N ILE A 46 -1.46 -13.36 -3.11
CA ILE A 46 -1.35 -12.27 -4.08
C ILE A 46 0.06 -12.28 -4.66
N ASP A 47 0.16 -12.28 -5.98
CA ASP A 47 1.42 -12.18 -6.70
C ASP A 47 1.86 -10.71 -6.83
N LYS A 48 3.16 -10.46 -6.96
CA LYS A 48 3.68 -9.11 -7.24
C LYS A 48 2.97 -8.48 -8.44
N GLY A 49 2.46 -7.26 -8.25
CA GLY A 49 1.70 -6.49 -9.24
C GLY A 49 0.26 -6.97 -9.45
N GLY A 50 -0.22 -7.93 -8.64
CA GLY A 50 -1.62 -8.34 -8.63
C GLY A 50 -2.51 -7.37 -7.86
N ASP A 51 -3.80 -7.35 -8.18
CA ASP A 51 -4.82 -6.55 -7.49
C ASP A 51 -4.89 -6.97 -6.01
N ALA A 52 -4.70 -6.01 -5.10
CA ALA A 52 -4.67 -6.28 -3.67
C ALA A 52 -5.78 -5.56 -2.90
N ALA A 53 -6.08 -4.32 -3.25
CA ALA A 53 -7.12 -3.52 -2.62
C ALA A 53 -7.71 -2.53 -3.63
N VAL A 54 -8.84 -1.93 -3.28
CA VAL A 54 -9.44 -0.83 -4.05
C VAL A 54 -9.66 0.35 -3.10
N VAL A 55 -9.28 1.55 -3.52
CA VAL A 55 -9.55 2.78 -2.78
C VAL A 55 -10.51 3.65 -3.59
N GLU A 56 -11.60 4.07 -2.95
CA GLU A 56 -12.58 4.98 -3.55
C GLU A 56 -12.57 6.33 -2.85
N SER A 57 -12.56 7.38 -3.67
CA SER A 57 -12.73 8.77 -3.28
C SER A 57 -14.04 9.31 -3.82
N VAL A 58 -14.39 10.55 -3.44
CA VAL A 58 -15.52 11.26 -4.05
C VAL A 58 -15.36 11.54 -5.56
N LYS A 59 -14.14 11.36 -6.12
CA LYS A 59 -13.81 11.68 -7.51
C LYS A 59 -13.58 10.45 -8.38
N ALA A 60 -12.97 9.41 -7.83
CA ALA A 60 -12.47 8.25 -8.56
C ALA A 60 -12.30 7.03 -7.65
N ALA A 61 -12.31 5.85 -8.27
CA ALA A 61 -11.80 4.62 -7.68
C ALA A 61 -10.43 4.30 -8.29
N SER A 62 -9.52 3.77 -7.49
CA SER A 62 -8.21 3.29 -7.94
C SER A 62 -7.94 1.92 -7.34
N ASP A 63 -7.39 1.04 -8.17
CA ASP A 63 -6.83 -0.22 -7.70
C ASP A 63 -5.51 0.07 -6.97
N VAL A 64 -5.15 -0.82 -6.04
CA VAL A 64 -3.89 -0.84 -5.31
C VAL A 64 -3.26 -2.21 -5.54
N TYR A 65 -2.01 -2.22 -5.98
CA TYR A 65 -1.32 -3.44 -6.39
C TYR A 65 -0.38 -3.96 -5.30
N ALA A 66 -0.17 -5.27 -5.24
CA ALA A 66 0.76 -5.86 -4.29
C ALA A 66 2.22 -5.55 -4.69
N PRO A 67 3.04 -4.93 -3.81
CA PRO A 67 4.44 -4.61 -4.13
C PRO A 67 5.32 -5.85 -4.34
N ILE A 68 4.93 -6.96 -3.72
CA ILE A 68 5.63 -8.26 -3.71
C ILE A 68 4.61 -9.40 -3.63
N THR A 69 5.07 -10.61 -3.90
CA THR A 69 4.31 -11.85 -3.79
C THR A 69 4.22 -12.29 -2.32
N GLY A 70 3.04 -12.74 -1.87
CA GLY A 70 2.84 -13.30 -0.54
C GLY A 70 1.40 -13.62 -0.16
N GLU A 71 1.20 -13.98 1.10
CA GLU A 71 -0.12 -14.30 1.68
C GLU A 71 -0.57 -13.19 2.63
N VAL A 72 -1.79 -12.69 2.46
CA VAL A 72 -2.39 -11.66 3.31
C VAL A 72 -2.68 -12.22 4.70
N MET A 73 -2.22 -11.51 5.72
CA MET A 73 -2.38 -11.89 7.13
C MET A 73 -3.46 -11.08 7.84
N GLU A 74 -3.62 -9.82 7.48
CA GLU A 74 -4.47 -8.86 8.19
C GLU A 74 -4.82 -7.71 7.26
N GLY A 75 -6.10 -7.32 7.17
CA GLY A 75 -6.50 -6.00 6.66
C GLY A 75 -6.69 -5.03 7.82
N ASN A 76 -6.48 -3.74 7.63
CA ASN A 76 -6.63 -2.72 8.68
C ASN A 76 -8.11 -2.47 9.02
N PRO A 77 -8.61 -2.96 10.17
CA PRO A 77 -10.02 -2.80 10.52
C PRO A 77 -10.40 -1.34 10.77
N ALA A 78 -9.44 -0.46 11.04
CA ALA A 78 -9.72 0.96 11.25
C ALA A 78 -10.25 1.65 9.99
N LEU A 79 -9.91 1.16 8.79
CA LEU A 79 -10.37 1.75 7.53
C LEU A 79 -11.84 1.44 7.21
N GLU A 80 -12.42 0.40 7.81
CA GLU A 80 -13.87 0.14 7.70
C GLU A 80 -14.69 1.19 8.46
N GLU A 81 -14.16 1.68 9.59
CA GLU A 81 -14.81 2.69 10.43
C GLU A 81 -14.46 4.13 10.00
N ASP A 82 -13.20 4.36 9.62
CA ASP A 82 -12.66 5.66 9.26
C ASP A 82 -11.71 5.59 8.05
N PRO A 83 -12.25 5.54 6.81
CA PRO A 83 -11.44 5.53 5.60
C PRO A 83 -10.62 6.82 5.40
N ALA A 84 -10.96 7.92 6.09
CA ALA A 84 -10.21 9.18 6.01
C ALA A 84 -8.83 9.11 6.70
N LEU A 85 -8.52 8.01 7.41
CA LEU A 85 -7.16 7.71 7.86
C LEU A 85 -6.19 7.61 6.68
N VAL A 86 -6.64 7.17 5.51
CA VAL A 86 -5.82 7.16 4.29
C VAL A 86 -5.42 8.58 3.89
N ASN A 87 -6.25 9.60 4.12
CA ASN A 87 -5.90 10.99 3.86
C ASN A 87 -5.03 11.61 4.97
N THR A 88 -5.28 11.25 6.24
CA THR A 88 -4.69 11.96 7.39
C THR A 88 -3.42 11.31 7.94
N SER A 89 -3.23 10.02 7.67
CA SER A 89 -2.12 9.20 8.15
C SER A 89 -1.73 8.12 7.11
N PRO A 90 -1.60 8.45 5.80
CA PRO A 90 -1.45 7.47 4.70
C PRO A 90 -0.33 6.46 4.91
N GLU A 91 0.76 6.93 5.51
CA GLU A 91 1.99 6.16 5.67
C GLU A 91 2.23 5.66 7.11
N GLU A 92 1.21 5.74 7.97
CA GLU A 92 1.25 5.29 9.36
C GLU A 92 -0.07 4.55 9.70
N ASP A 93 -1.08 5.24 10.24
CA ASP A 93 -2.33 4.59 10.70
C ASP A 93 -3.26 4.18 9.54
N GLY A 94 -3.05 4.75 8.35
CA GLY A 94 -3.77 4.50 7.11
C GLY A 94 -3.26 3.32 6.29
N TRP A 95 -2.47 2.41 6.90
CA TRP A 95 -2.03 1.17 6.25
C TRP A 95 -3.21 0.30 5.83
N PHE A 96 -3.05 -0.51 4.78
CA PHE A 96 -4.16 -1.25 4.16
C PHE A 96 -4.14 -2.70 4.64
N PHE A 97 -3.03 -3.41 4.42
CA PHE A 97 -2.92 -4.82 4.79
C PHE A 97 -1.49 -5.20 5.21
N LYS A 98 -1.38 -6.32 5.92
CA LYS A 98 -0.13 -7.01 6.21
C LYS A 98 -0.08 -8.32 5.47
N MET A 99 1.11 -8.73 5.08
CA MET A 99 1.35 -9.97 4.36
C MET A 99 2.65 -10.65 4.75
N THR A 100 2.76 -11.92 4.43
CA THR A 100 4.04 -12.65 4.41
C THR A 100 4.85 -12.25 3.18
N ILE A 101 6.17 -12.48 3.23
CA ILE A 101 7.06 -12.25 2.09
C ILE A 101 7.35 -13.60 1.41
N GLY A 102 6.78 -13.81 0.22
CA GLY A 102 6.97 -15.02 -0.58
C GLY A 102 8.35 -15.11 -1.23
N ASP A 103 8.87 -13.98 -1.72
CA ASP A 103 10.22 -13.87 -2.30
C ASP A 103 10.88 -12.55 -1.90
N LYS A 104 11.92 -12.61 -1.07
CA LYS A 104 12.66 -11.41 -0.62
C LYS A 104 13.44 -10.71 -1.73
N SER A 105 13.77 -11.39 -2.82
CA SER A 105 14.50 -10.79 -3.94
C SER A 105 13.65 -9.75 -4.68
N GLU A 106 12.33 -9.84 -4.60
CA GLU A 106 11.42 -8.89 -5.23
C GLU A 106 11.50 -7.47 -4.62
N LEU A 107 12.01 -7.36 -3.39
CA LEU A 107 12.29 -6.07 -2.72
C LEU A 107 13.43 -5.30 -3.39
N GLU A 108 14.38 -5.99 -4.03
CA GLU A 108 15.54 -5.35 -4.68
C GLU A 108 15.12 -4.49 -5.89
N GLY A 109 13.94 -4.73 -6.44
CA GLY A 109 13.38 -3.96 -7.55
C GLY A 109 12.55 -2.75 -7.13
N LEU A 110 12.37 -2.51 -5.82
CA LEU A 110 11.58 -1.40 -5.30
C LEU A 110 12.45 -0.17 -5.04
N MET A 111 11.80 0.99 -4.95
CA MET A 111 12.48 2.25 -4.65
C MET A 111 12.70 2.40 -3.15
N ASP A 112 13.85 2.95 -2.75
CA ASP A 112 13.99 3.51 -1.41
C ASP A 112 13.33 4.90 -1.33
N ALA A 113 13.25 5.47 -0.12
CA ALA A 113 12.61 6.76 0.09
C ALA A 113 13.22 7.90 -0.75
N LYS A 114 14.54 7.88 -0.98
CA LYS A 114 15.22 8.93 -1.74
C LYS A 114 14.93 8.79 -3.24
N ALA A 115 14.92 7.56 -3.75
CA ALA A 115 14.55 7.28 -5.12
C ALA A 115 13.09 7.66 -5.39
N TYR A 116 12.19 7.35 -4.46
CA TYR A 116 10.77 7.71 -4.57
C TYR A 116 10.53 9.22 -4.51
N GLU A 117 11.20 9.94 -3.60
CA GLU A 117 11.14 11.41 -3.54
C GLU A 117 11.58 12.04 -4.87
N ALA A 118 12.66 11.53 -5.47
CA ALA A 118 13.13 12.00 -6.77
C ALA A 118 12.14 11.67 -7.92
N PHE A 119 11.53 10.48 -7.88
CA PHE A 119 10.51 10.07 -8.86
C PHE A 119 9.29 10.99 -8.82
N VAL A 120 8.74 11.24 -7.63
CA VAL A 120 7.58 12.13 -7.46
C VAL A 120 7.89 13.57 -7.87
N ALA A 121 9.11 14.06 -7.60
CA ALA A 121 9.50 15.43 -7.98
C ALA A 121 9.57 15.65 -9.51
N GLU A 122 9.53 14.60 -10.32
CA GLU A 122 9.53 14.66 -11.79
C GLU A 122 8.12 14.54 -12.41
N LEU A 123 7.07 14.33 -11.62
CA LEU A 123 5.66 14.24 -12.05
C LEU A 123 4.96 15.61 -12.07
#